data_AF-A0A2W4RGY7-F1
#
_entry.id   AF-A0A2W4RGY7-F1
#
_cell.length_a   1.000
_cell.length_b   1.000
_cell.length_c   1.000
_cell.angle_alpha   90.00
_cell.angle_beta   90.00
_cell.angle_gamma   90.00
#
_symmetry.space_group_name_H-M   'P 1'
#
loop_
_entity.id
_entity.type
_entity.pdbx_description
1 polymer ?
#
loop_
_entity_poly.entity_id
_entity_poly.type
_entity_poly.pdbx_seq_one_letter_code
_entity_poly.pdbx_strand_id
1 'polypeptide(L)'
;MTGLLGLAACTRTSESEMQWARAALERNPDIEIVATDADSGVFTIRDRHTGELRALRLDELVAGAPRPSQSSQPAPMSAEESTPPAAASPDVQADAQQPAEEPLASESSGSESVADADVPPVSPEQPVAQPPAVPTSDASGGRVIAAGPGYSISSASVPDDGSAAPTSTPRPSEVSTVAEGIPVERRSEPIVCQGGRLMHLDRRNLETAGDAVRAEDGCELYITNSRIIAGGLGVVARAARVHITNSHVHGGNAAVEASEGAEVYTRSSTFDGLLRRLDTATVHDLGGNDWEQ
;
A
#
# COMPACT_ATOMS: atom_id res chain seq x y z
N MET A 1 21.31 -44.14 4.60
CA MET A 1 19.93 -44.64 4.80
C MET A 1 19.28 -43.70 5.80
N THR A 2 18.18 -43.04 5.41
CA THR A 2 17.20 -42.37 6.29
C THR A 2 17.64 -41.03 6.93
N GLY A 3 16.91 -39.92 6.85
CA GLY A 3 15.59 -39.70 6.27
C GLY A 3 15.17 -38.21 6.24
N LEU A 4 14.21 -37.93 5.37
CA LEU A 4 13.40 -36.71 5.27
C LEU A 4 12.73 -36.38 6.62
N LEU A 5 12.85 -35.14 7.10
CA LEU A 5 11.87 -34.49 7.97
C LEU A 5 11.97 -32.97 7.78
N GLY A 6 10.87 -32.29 7.43
CA GLY A 6 10.87 -30.82 7.39
C GLY A 6 9.66 -30.10 6.77
N LEU A 7 8.68 -30.79 6.16
CA LEU A 7 7.55 -30.13 5.48
C LEU A 7 6.35 -29.78 6.38
N ALA A 8 6.43 -29.96 7.70
CA ALA A 8 5.27 -29.82 8.60
C ALA A 8 5.10 -28.42 9.24
N ALA A 9 5.99 -27.48 8.99
CA ALA A 9 5.96 -26.17 9.66
C ALA A 9 5.06 -25.12 8.97
N CYS A 10 4.91 -25.18 7.63
CA CYS A 10 4.13 -24.19 6.88
C CYS A 10 2.61 -24.35 7.05
N THR A 11 2.12 -25.56 7.36
CA THR A 11 0.68 -25.81 7.52
C THR A 11 0.16 -25.31 8.87
N ARG A 12 0.95 -25.40 9.95
CA ARG A 12 0.52 -24.96 11.29
C ARG A 12 0.31 -23.45 11.40
N THR A 13 1.11 -22.66 10.70
CA THR A 13 0.94 -21.21 10.66
C THR A 13 -0.37 -20.84 9.96
N SER A 14 -0.61 -21.40 8.77
CA SER A 14 -1.84 -21.17 7.99
C SER A 14 -3.10 -21.62 8.76
N GLU A 15 -3.03 -22.76 9.47
CA GLU A 15 -4.13 -23.26 10.30
C GLU A 15 -4.44 -22.33 11.48
N SER A 16 -3.41 -21.74 12.09
CA SER A 16 -3.55 -20.79 13.20
C SER A 16 -4.17 -19.47 12.74
N GLU A 17 -3.80 -19.00 11.56
CA GLU A 17 -4.34 -17.77 10.95
C GLU A 17 -5.81 -17.95 10.55
N MET A 18 -6.18 -19.10 9.99
CA MET A 18 -7.59 -19.43 9.70
C MET A 18 -8.45 -19.50 10.96
N GLN A 19 -7.93 -20.05 12.06
CA GLN A 19 -8.63 -20.07 13.35
C GLN A 19 -8.82 -18.65 13.91
N TRP A 20 -7.79 -17.80 13.82
CA TRP A 20 -7.90 -16.40 14.21
C TRP A 20 -8.94 -15.64 13.39
N ALA A 21 -8.90 -15.80 12.06
CA ALA A 21 -9.81 -15.13 11.13
C ALA A 21 -11.27 -15.52 11.38
N ARG A 22 -11.53 -16.82 11.60
CA ARG A 22 -12.85 -17.33 11.98
C ARG A 22 -13.33 -16.65 13.27
N ALA A 23 -12.50 -16.65 14.31
CA ALA A 23 -12.84 -16.06 15.59
C ALA A 23 -13.06 -14.54 15.51
N ALA A 24 -12.42 -13.85 14.56
CA ALA A 24 -12.64 -12.43 14.31
C ALA A 24 -13.98 -12.18 13.60
N LEU A 25 -14.30 -12.96 12.56
CA LEU A 25 -15.56 -12.86 11.83
C LEU A 25 -16.78 -13.19 12.71
N GLU A 26 -16.68 -14.22 13.56
CA GLU A 26 -17.76 -14.60 14.49
C GLU A 26 -18.08 -13.51 15.55
N ARG A 27 -17.17 -12.56 15.80
CA ARG A 27 -17.41 -11.44 16.73
C ARG A 27 -18.29 -10.34 16.14
N ASN A 28 -18.53 -10.35 14.84
CA ASN A 28 -19.38 -9.37 14.20
C ASN A 28 -20.83 -9.90 14.10
N PRO A 29 -21.80 -9.28 14.82
CA PRO A 29 -23.18 -9.77 14.88
C PRO A 29 -23.95 -9.63 13.56
N ASP A 30 -23.42 -8.86 12.60
CA ASP A 30 -24.07 -8.57 11.33
C ASP A 30 -23.74 -9.61 10.24
N ILE A 31 -22.82 -10.53 10.51
CA ILE A 31 -22.36 -11.55 9.56
C ILE A 31 -22.53 -12.97 10.10
N GLU A 32 -22.63 -13.92 9.17
CA GLU A 32 -22.71 -15.35 9.46
C GLU A 32 -21.79 -16.11 8.52
N ILE A 33 -20.95 -16.99 9.05
CA ILE A 33 -20.06 -17.82 8.23
C ILE A 33 -20.88 -19.01 7.72
N VAL A 34 -21.09 -19.09 6.40
CA VAL A 34 -21.87 -20.15 5.75
C VAL A 34 -20.97 -21.32 5.34
N ALA A 35 -19.74 -21.01 4.91
CA ALA A 35 -18.75 -22.02 4.54
C ALA A 35 -17.33 -21.53 4.83
N THR A 36 -16.42 -22.48 5.04
CA THR A 36 -14.99 -22.22 5.22
C THR A 36 -14.22 -23.24 4.40
N ASP A 37 -13.37 -22.76 3.51
CA ASP A 37 -12.46 -23.58 2.71
C ASP A 37 -11.03 -23.37 3.24
N ALA A 38 -10.52 -24.39 3.93
CA ALA A 38 -9.22 -24.33 4.60
C ALA A 38 -8.05 -24.45 3.61
N ASP A 39 -8.25 -25.15 2.49
CA ASP A 39 -7.22 -25.39 1.49
C ASP A 39 -6.91 -24.13 0.66
N SER A 40 -7.93 -23.31 0.37
CA SER A 40 -7.80 -22.04 -0.36
C SER A 40 -7.81 -20.80 0.53
N GLY A 41 -8.04 -20.95 1.83
CA GLY A 41 -8.08 -19.83 2.77
C GLY A 41 -9.28 -18.89 2.57
N VAL A 42 -10.43 -19.42 2.13
CA VAL A 42 -11.62 -18.63 1.79
C VAL A 42 -12.74 -18.84 2.83
N PHE A 43 -13.35 -17.76 3.27
CA PHE A 43 -14.56 -17.75 4.06
C PHE A 43 -15.73 -17.26 3.20
N THR A 44 -16.79 -18.06 3.11
CA THR A 44 -18.07 -17.57 2.56
C THR A 44 -18.90 -17.05 3.70
N ILE A 45 -19.13 -15.73 3.71
CA ILE A 45 -19.96 -15.05 4.70
C ILE A 45 -21.30 -14.67 4.09
N ARG A 46 -22.32 -14.62 4.93
CA ARG A 46 -23.62 -14.02 4.66
C ARG A 46 -23.79 -12.80 5.53
N ASP A 47 -24.11 -11.67 4.91
CA ASP A 47 -24.58 -10.51 5.65
C ASP A 47 -26.02 -10.78 6.14
N ARG A 48 -26.28 -10.62 7.44
CA ARG A 48 -27.57 -10.96 8.05
C ARG A 48 -28.66 -9.94 7.77
N HIS A 49 -28.31 -8.71 7.39
CA HIS A 49 -29.26 -7.65 7.06
C HIS A 49 -29.75 -7.77 5.63
N THR A 50 -28.83 -8.10 4.71
CA THR A 50 -29.09 -8.13 3.27
C THR A 50 -29.27 -9.54 2.71
N GLY A 51 -28.78 -10.56 3.42
CA GLY A 51 -28.72 -11.94 2.94
C GLY A 51 -27.65 -12.18 1.88
N GLU A 52 -26.83 -11.17 1.54
CA GLU A 52 -25.83 -11.26 0.48
C GLU A 52 -24.68 -12.20 0.87
N LEU A 53 -24.29 -13.08 -0.05
CA LEU A 53 -23.16 -13.98 0.13
C LEU A 53 -21.89 -13.39 -0.47
N ARG A 54 -20.81 -13.41 0.30
CA ARG A 54 -19.49 -12.93 -0.14
C ARG A 54 -18.41 -13.94 0.21
N ALA A 55 -17.50 -14.19 -0.73
CA ALA A 55 -16.29 -14.96 -0.49
C ALA A 55 -15.16 -13.99 -0.11
N LEU A 56 -14.57 -14.18 1.07
CA LEU A 56 -13.46 -13.39 1.59
C LEU A 56 -12.23 -14.29 1.71
N ARG A 57 -11.10 -13.84 1.17
CA ARG A 57 -9.82 -14.53 1.40
C ARG A 57 -9.20 -14.10 2.72
N LEU A 58 -8.42 -14.98 3.32
CA LEU A 58 -7.67 -14.71 4.55
C LEU A 58 -6.83 -13.43 4.43
N ASP A 59 -6.21 -13.19 3.27
CA ASP A 59 -5.38 -12.01 2.99
C ASP A 59 -6.17 -10.69 2.92
N GLU A 60 -7.49 -10.77 2.76
CA GLU A 60 -8.39 -9.61 2.66
C GLU A 60 -8.98 -9.23 4.04
N LEU A 61 -8.76 -10.06 5.07
CA LEU A 61 -9.25 -9.83 6.42
C LEU A 61 -8.24 -9.01 7.23
N VAL A 62 -8.52 -7.70 7.37
CA VAL A 62 -7.68 -6.80 8.17
C VAL A 62 -8.30 -6.58 9.56
N ALA A 63 -7.50 -6.76 10.61
CA ALA A 63 -7.91 -6.46 11.98
C ALA A 63 -8.09 -4.94 12.18
N GLY A 64 -9.34 -4.47 12.23
CA GLY A 64 -9.67 -3.10 12.63
C GLY A 64 -9.82 -3.00 14.16
N ALA A 65 -9.33 -1.91 14.76
CA ALA A 65 -9.68 -1.59 16.14
C ALA A 65 -11.22 -1.41 16.26
N PRO A 66 -11.86 -1.86 17.35
CA PRO A 66 -13.30 -1.69 17.52
C PRO A 66 -13.62 -0.19 17.46
N ARG A 67 -14.41 0.23 16.47
CA ARG A 67 -14.92 1.60 16.43
C ARG A 67 -15.78 1.80 17.67
N PRO A 68 -15.58 2.86 18.47
CA PRO A 68 -16.55 3.21 19.49
C PRO A 68 -17.88 3.46 18.80
N SER A 69 -18.91 2.76 19.25
CA SER A 69 -20.29 2.88 18.78
C SER A 69 -20.68 4.35 18.75
N GLN A 70 -20.75 4.93 17.55
CA GLN A 70 -21.31 6.26 17.40
C GLN A 70 -22.79 6.17 17.75
N SER A 71 -23.09 6.71 18.93
CA SER A 71 -24.43 6.83 19.46
C SER A 71 -25.22 7.71 18.50
N SER A 72 -26.32 7.16 17.99
CA SER A 72 -27.25 7.80 17.08
C SER A 72 -27.67 9.18 17.61
N GLN A 73 -27.35 10.24 16.87
CA GLN A 73 -27.99 11.54 17.05
C GLN A 73 -29.29 11.57 16.22
N PRO A 74 -30.42 12.03 16.77
CA PRO A 74 -31.74 11.83 16.19
C PRO A 74 -31.97 12.72 14.96
N ALA A 75 -32.57 12.13 13.93
CA ALA A 75 -33.01 12.80 12.71
C ALA A 75 -34.17 13.79 13.01
N PRO A 76 -34.22 14.96 12.37
CA PRO A 76 -35.47 15.69 12.23
C PRO A 76 -36.34 15.01 11.17
N MET A 77 -37.63 14.91 11.49
CA MET A 77 -38.71 14.40 10.64
C MET A 77 -38.74 15.12 9.28
N SER A 78 -38.87 14.34 8.21
CA SER A 78 -39.78 14.67 7.11
C SER A 78 -40.25 13.37 6.49
N ALA A 79 -41.57 13.25 6.46
CA ALA A 79 -42.32 12.17 5.85
C ALA A 79 -42.10 12.20 4.34
N GLU A 80 -42.01 11.02 3.73
CA GLU A 80 -42.86 10.76 2.58
C GLU A 80 -43.16 9.26 2.48
N GLU A 81 -44.46 9.04 2.36
CA GLU A 81 -45.19 7.81 2.21
C GLU A 81 -45.08 7.34 0.77
N SER A 82 -44.76 6.06 0.54
CA SER A 82 -45.31 5.29 -0.58
C SER A 82 -45.05 3.79 -0.39
N THR A 83 -46.16 3.06 -0.43
CA THR A 83 -46.31 1.62 -0.23
C THR A 83 -46.05 0.83 -1.54
N PRO A 84 -45.98 -0.51 -1.50
CA PRO A 84 -45.23 -1.39 -2.42
C PRO A 84 -46.05 -1.99 -3.58
N PRO A 85 -45.40 -2.78 -4.45
CA PRO A 85 -45.82 -4.18 -4.67
C PRO A 85 -44.60 -5.14 -4.61
N ALA A 86 -44.61 -6.27 -3.91
CA ALA A 86 -45.38 -7.52 -4.09
C ALA A 86 -45.06 -8.32 -5.37
N ALA A 87 -44.51 -9.53 -5.14
CA ALA A 87 -44.40 -10.71 -6.02
C ALA A 87 -43.36 -10.63 -7.15
N ALA A 88 -42.63 -11.69 -7.53
CA ALA A 88 -42.77 -13.12 -7.32
C ALA A 88 -41.42 -13.83 -7.50
N SER A 89 -41.18 -14.91 -6.76
CA SER A 89 -40.29 -16.00 -7.18
C SER A 89 -40.92 -16.75 -8.37
N PRO A 90 -40.12 -17.42 -9.21
CA PRO A 90 -40.23 -18.88 -9.19
C PRO A 90 -38.91 -19.65 -9.34
N ASP A 91 -39.08 -20.92 -9.00
CA ASP A 91 -38.21 -22.08 -8.89
C ASP A 91 -37.18 -22.38 -10.01
N VAL A 92 -36.03 -22.89 -9.54
CA VAL A 92 -35.32 -24.12 -9.95
C VAL A 92 -35.56 -24.67 -11.37
N GLN A 93 -34.51 -24.75 -12.18
CA GLN A 93 -34.09 -26.02 -12.79
C GLN A 93 -32.68 -25.98 -13.40
N ALA A 94 -31.92 -27.01 -13.05
CA ALA A 94 -30.68 -27.42 -13.69
C ALA A 94 -30.99 -28.11 -15.02
N ASP A 95 -30.18 -27.83 -16.05
CA ASP A 95 -29.76 -28.86 -17.02
C ASP A 95 -28.48 -28.41 -17.72
N ALA A 96 -27.54 -29.35 -17.86
CA ALA A 96 -26.27 -29.18 -18.54
C ALA A 96 -26.44 -29.48 -20.04
N GLN A 97 -25.74 -28.76 -20.93
CA GLN A 97 -24.99 -29.32 -22.07
C GLN A 97 -24.48 -28.23 -23.05
N GLN A 98 -23.15 -28.16 -23.18
CA GLN A 98 -22.39 -27.73 -24.38
C GLN A 98 -22.62 -28.76 -25.52
N PRO A 99 -22.28 -28.55 -26.83
CA PRO A 99 -21.25 -27.61 -27.33
C PRO A 99 -21.36 -26.96 -28.73
N ALA A 100 -20.45 -25.99 -28.93
CA ALA A 100 -19.70 -25.56 -30.14
C ALA A 100 -20.44 -25.21 -31.44
N GLU A 101 -20.18 -23.99 -31.97
CA GLU A 101 -19.55 -23.75 -33.29
C GLU A 101 -19.33 -22.25 -33.54
N GLU A 102 -18.09 -21.88 -33.85
CA GLU A 102 -17.67 -20.70 -34.65
C GLU A 102 -18.17 -20.87 -36.11
N PRO A 103 -18.22 -19.85 -37.02
CA PRO A 103 -17.13 -18.88 -37.21
C PRO A 103 -17.48 -17.51 -37.88
N LEU A 104 -16.39 -16.79 -38.20
CA LEU A 104 -16.15 -15.82 -39.28
C LEU A 104 -16.55 -14.34 -39.14
N ALA A 105 -15.46 -13.57 -39.10
CA ALA A 105 -15.26 -12.18 -39.50
C ALA A 105 -16.05 -11.67 -40.71
N SER A 106 -16.32 -10.36 -40.73
CA SER A 106 -16.20 -9.53 -41.93
C SER A 106 -16.03 -8.06 -41.57
N GLU A 107 -14.96 -7.50 -42.13
CA GLU A 107 -14.62 -6.08 -42.19
C GLU A 107 -15.43 -5.35 -43.27
N SER A 108 -15.70 -4.06 -43.06
CA SER A 108 -15.83 -3.03 -44.11
C SER A 108 -15.93 -1.67 -43.41
N SER A 109 -14.94 -0.78 -43.53
CA SER A 109 -14.75 0.14 -44.68
C SER A 109 -16.08 0.83 -45.01
N GLY A 110 -16.28 2.12 -44.78
CA GLY A 110 -15.40 3.24 -45.07
C GLY A 110 -16.16 4.14 -46.07
N SER A 111 -16.25 5.43 -45.80
CA SER A 111 -16.31 6.47 -46.83
C SER A 111 -16.31 7.87 -46.22
N GLU A 112 -15.24 8.57 -46.56
CA GLU A 112 -15.02 10.00 -46.50
C GLU A 112 -15.92 10.77 -47.46
N SER A 113 -16.16 12.06 -47.17
CA SER A 113 -16.17 13.17 -48.14
C SER A 113 -16.43 14.49 -47.40
N VAL A 114 -15.43 15.39 -47.26
CA VAL A 114 -15.10 16.58 -48.11
C VAL A 114 -16.24 17.60 -48.22
N ALA A 115 -16.09 18.93 -48.22
CA ALA A 115 -14.99 19.91 -48.31
C ALA A 115 -15.58 21.25 -47.78
N ASP A 116 -14.85 22.11 -47.06
CA ASP A 116 -13.99 23.21 -47.53
C ASP A 116 -14.68 24.59 -47.72
N ALA A 117 -13.94 25.61 -47.29
CA ALA A 117 -13.90 27.00 -47.79
C ALA A 117 -14.55 28.15 -46.98
N ASP A 118 -13.64 29.01 -46.50
CA ASP A 118 -13.62 30.47 -46.67
C ASP A 118 -14.01 31.42 -45.50
N VAL A 119 -13.14 32.42 -45.32
CA VAL A 119 -12.90 33.41 -44.25
C VAL A 119 -12.35 34.65 -44.99
N PRO A 120 -12.29 35.93 -44.50
CA PRO A 120 -12.96 36.76 -43.44
C PRO A 120 -13.60 38.03 -44.12
N PRO A 121 -13.64 39.30 -43.59
CA PRO A 121 -13.33 39.89 -42.27
C PRO A 121 -14.35 40.90 -41.70
N VAL A 122 -14.25 41.22 -40.39
CA VAL A 122 -13.92 42.55 -39.84
C VAL A 122 -14.09 42.60 -38.30
N SER A 123 -13.02 43.03 -37.61
CA SER A 123 -12.99 43.65 -36.25
C SER A 123 -13.38 45.14 -36.35
N PRO A 124 -13.74 45.89 -35.29
CA PRO A 124 -13.25 45.85 -33.89
C PRO A 124 -14.40 45.81 -32.84
N GLU A 125 -14.19 45.58 -31.54
CA GLU A 125 -13.80 46.61 -30.57
C GLU A 125 -13.61 45.96 -29.18
N GLN A 126 -12.58 46.42 -28.45
CA GLN A 126 -12.18 45.96 -27.11
C GLN A 126 -13.07 46.55 -26.01
N PRO A 127 -13.15 45.90 -24.84
CA PRO A 127 -12.76 46.63 -23.62
C PRO A 127 -11.76 45.87 -22.73
N VAL A 128 -10.59 46.49 -22.61
CA VAL A 128 -9.77 46.73 -21.41
C VAL A 128 -9.71 45.65 -20.32
N ALA A 129 -8.53 45.03 -20.27
CA ALA A 129 -7.99 44.22 -19.20
C ALA A 129 -8.02 44.89 -17.81
N GLN A 130 -8.42 44.14 -16.78
CA GLN A 130 -8.09 44.42 -15.39
C GLN A 130 -7.02 43.43 -14.93
N PRO A 131 -5.94 43.90 -14.27
CA PRO A 131 -4.83 43.05 -13.86
C PRO A 131 -5.24 42.11 -12.72
N PRO A 132 -4.78 40.84 -12.68
CA PRO A 132 -4.88 40.06 -11.46
C PRO A 132 -4.02 40.74 -10.39
N ALA A 133 -4.63 40.98 -9.23
CA ALA A 133 -3.96 41.49 -8.06
C ALA A 133 -2.73 40.63 -7.74
N VAL A 134 -1.58 41.30 -7.61
CA VAL A 134 -0.33 40.70 -7.16
C VAL A 134 -0.54 40.01 -5.80
N PRO A 135 -0.31 38.70 -5.66
CA PRO A 135 -0.23 38.10 -4.34
C PRO A 135 1.07 38.58 -3.70
N THR A 136 0.95 39.31 -2.60
CA THR A 136 2.08 39.68 -1.75
C THR A 136 2.74 38.39 -1.24
N SER A 137 3.99 38.20 -1.62
CA SER A 137 4.86 37.14 -1.12
C SER A 137 5.05 37.30 0.38
N ASP A 138 4.60 36.30 1.16
CA ASP A 138 5.07 36.11 2.53
C ASP A 138 6.38 35.33 2.51
N ALA A 139 7.22 35.52 3.52
CA ALA A 139 8.63 35.13 3.60
C ALA A 139 8.85 33.62 3.83
N SER A 140 8.09 32.76 3.15
CA SER A 140 8.20 31.29 3.27
C SER A 140 7.92 30.51 1.96
N GLY A 141 8.08 31.14 0.79
CA GLY A 141 8.31 30.44 -0.49
C GLY A 141 7.22 29.50 -1.04
N GLY A 142 6.06 29.37 -0.40
CA GLY A 142 4.97 28.50 -0.84
C GLY A 142 3.78 29.28 -1.43
N ARG A 143 3.23 28.83 -2.56
CA ARG A 143 1.99 29.39 -3.13
C ARG A 143 0.78 28.93 -2.28
N VAL A 144 -0.01 29.88 -1.79
CA VAL A 144 -1.29 29.60 -1.12
C VAL A 144 -2.34 29.26 -2.18
N ILE A 145 -2.97 28.09 -2.05
CA ILE A 145 -3.95 27.58 -3.02
C ILE A 145 -5.38 27.85 -2.55
N ALA A 146 -5.63 27.88 -1.24
CA ALA A 146 -6.94 28.22 -0.68
C ALA A 146 -6.81 28.76 0.76
N ALA A 147 -7.67 29.70 1.13
CA ALA A 147 -7.74 30.28 2.47
C ALA A 147 -9.19 30.56 2.89
N GLY A 148 -9.49 30.35 4.18
CA GLY A 148 -10.78 30.69 4.80
C GLY A 148 -10.63 30.99 6.29
N PRO A 149 -11.71 31.36 7.00
CA PRO A 149 -11.66 31.62 8.45
C PRO A 149 -11.22 30.34 9.19
N GLY A 150 -9.98 30.33 9.69
CA GLY A 150 -9.43 29.25 10.49
C GLY A 150 -8.54 28.24 9.75
N TYR A 151 -8.27 28.39 8.44
CA TYR A 151 -7.31 27.53 7.75
C TYR A 151 -6.68 28.16 6.50
N SER A 152 -5.46 27.71 6.17
CA SER A 152 -4.74 28.03 4.93
C SER A 152 -4.09 26.76 4.37
N ILE A 153 -4.20 26.54 3.06
CA ILE A 153 -3.56 25.43 2.34
C ILE A 153 -2.48 26.00 1.43
N SER A 154 -1.23 25.56 1.65
CA SER A 154 -0.06 25.99 0.87
C SER A 154 0.58 24.81 0.16
N SER A 155 0.91 24.94 -1.13
CA SER A 155 1.78 24.00 -1.82
C SER A 155 3.24 24.39 -1.59
N ALA A 156 4.03 23.47 -1.04
CA ALA A 156 5.48 23.56 -1.10
C ALA A 156 5.92 23.19 -2.52
N SER A 157 6.37 24.18 -3.28
CA SER A 157 7.13 23.93 -4.51
C SER A 157 8.57 23.69 -4.10
N VAL A 158 9.12 22.53 -4.44
CA VAL A 158 10.57 22.28 -4.32
C VAL A 158 11.26 23.25 -5.30
N PRO A 159 12.28 24.01 -4.88
CA PRO A 159 13.02 24.86 -5.80
C PRO A 159 13.80 23.99 -6.80
N ASP A 160 13.39 24.09 -8.07
CA ASP A 160 14.10 23.60 -9.25
C ASP A 160 15.11 24.69 -9.64
N ASP A 161 16.39 24.51 -9.28
CA ASP A 161 17.47 25.38 -9.77
C ASP A 161 17.98 24.78 -11.09
N GLY A 162 17.48 25.34 -12.19
CA GLY A 162 17.75 24.84 -13.53
C GLY A 162 19.15 25.17 -14.04
N SER A 163 19.82 24.18 -14.62
CA SER A 163 20.81 24.42 -15.68
C SER A 163 20.85 23.26 -16.69
N ALA A 164 20.22 23.54 -17.84
CA ALA A 164 20.40 23.02 -19.21
C ALA A 164 20.55 21.50 -19.49
N ALA A 165 19.63 21.00 -20.33
CA ALA A 165 19.61 19.68 -20.96
C ALA A 165 20.86 19.39 -21.85
N PRO A 166 21.14 18.11 -22.18
CA PRO A 166 20.40 17.49 -23.26
C PRO A 166 19.75 16.16 -22.92
N THR A 167 18.64 15.95 -23.62
CA THR A 167 17.85 14.74 -23.84
C THR A 167 18.61 13.42 -23.64
N SER A 168 18.28 12.74 -22.55
CA SER A 168 18.26 11.28 -22.49
C SER A 168 17.08 10.95 -21.60
N THR A 169 15.99 10.48 -22.21
CA THR A 169 14.84 9.93 -21.51
C THR A 169 15.34 8.89 -20.52
N PRO A 170 15.27 9.12 -19.20
CA PRO A 170 15.35 8.01 -18.28
C PRO A 170 14.06 7.25 -18.54
N ARG A 171 14.19 6.01 -19.02
CA ARG A 171 13.17 4.98 -18.81
C ARG A 171 12.71 5.14 -17.35
N PRO A 172 11.41 5.14 -17.03
CA PRO A 172 11.01 5.07 -15.63
C PRO A 172 11.60 3.77 -15.11
N SER A 173 12.76 3.86 -14.45
CA SER A 173 13.17 2.87 -13.48
C SER A 173 12.01 2.83 -12.51
N GLU A 174 11.42 1.67 -12.37
CA GLU A 174 10.30 1.39 -11.51
C GLU A 174 10.76 1.71 -10.09
N VAL A 175 10.68 2.99 -9.70
CA VAL A 175 11.00 3.45 -8.35
C VAL A 175 10.00 2.73 -7.48
N SER A 176 10.50 1.71 -6.80
CA SER A 176 9.73 0.76 -6.03
C SER A 176 8.78 1.54 -5.12
N THR A 177 7.48 1.43 -5.36
CA THR A 177 6.40 2.13 -4.66
C THR A 177 6.18 1.55 -3.26
N VAL A 178 7.26 1.06 -2.63
CA VAL A 178 7.24 0.49 -1.29
C VAL A 178 6.83 1.61 -0.35
N ALA A 179 5.66 1.42 0.28
CA ALA A 179 4.97 2.39 1.12
C ALA A 179 4.32 3.60 0.41
N GLU A 180 4.02 3.50 -0.89
CA GLU A 180 3.23 4.51 -1.58
C GLU A 180 1.82 4.61 -0.97
N GLY A 181 1.40 5.84 -0.64
CA GLY A 181 0.15 6.11 0.09
C GLY A 181 0.22 5.90 1.61
N ILE A 182 1.36 5.48 2.17
CA ILE A 182 1.54 5.36 3.63
C ILE A 182 2.07 6.70 4.20
N PRO A 183 1.39 7.29 5.21
CA PRO A 183 1.86 8.51 5.87
C PRO A 183 3.27 8.35 6.43
N VAL A 184 4.13 9.34 6.19
CA VAL A 184 5.48 9.38 6.74
C VAL A 184 5.44 9.56 8.25
N GLU A 185 6.07 8.65 8.98
CA GLU A 185 6.33 8.75 10.41
C GLU A 185 7.74 9.28 10.65
N ARG A 186 7.83 10.52 11.15
CA ARG A 186 9.11 11.15 11.50
C ARG A 186 9.48 10.87 12.94
N ARG A 187 10.69 10.37 13.16
CA ARG A 187 11.23 10.05 14.49
C ARG A 187 12.60 10.68 14.69
N SER A 188 12.88 11.07 15.92
CA SER A 188 14.23 11.46 16.35
C SER A 188 15.00 10.31 16.99
N GLU A 189 14.28 9.30 17.51
CA GLU A 189 14.85 8.16 18.21
C GLU A 189 14.68 6.87 17.40
N PRO A 190 15.68 5.97 17.45
CA PRO A 190 15.61 4.69 16.75
C PRO A 190 14.52 3.80 17.33
N ILE A 191 13.90 2.99 16.48
CA ILE A 191 13.05 1.88 16.92
C ILE A 191 13.97 0.75 17.40
N VAL A 192 13.80 0.35 18.67
CA VAL A 192 14.66 -0.66 19.30
C VAL A 192 13.90 -1.96 19.50
N CYS A 193 14.44 -3.05 18.96
CA CYS A 193 14.13 -4.40 19.34
C CYS A 193 15.28 -4.99 20.14
N GLN A 194 14.98 -5.57 21.30
CA GLN A 194 16.00 -6.05 22.21
C GLN A 194 15.54 -7.31 22.94
N GLY A 195 16.50 -8.15 23.32
CA GLY A 195 16.27 -9.41 24.02
C GLY A 195 15.72 -10.46 23.08
N GLY A 196 15.32 -11.63 23.59
CA GLY A 196 14.67 -12.68 22.80
C GLY A 196 13.24 -12.37 22.34
N ARG A 197 12.93 -11.09 22.08
CA ARG A 197 11.62 -10.63 21.62
C ARG A 197 11.55 -10.74 20.10
N LEU A 198 10.35 -10.96 19.61
CA LEU A 198 10.04 -10.89 18.19
C LEU A 198 9.27 -9.60 17.89
N MET A 199 9.68 -8.88 16.83
CA MET A 199 9.09 -7.61 16.42
C MET A 199 8.86 -7.56 14.90
N HIS A 200 7.72 -7.01 14.48
CA HIS A 200 7.38 -6.82 13.08
C HIS A 200 7.23 -5.33 12.76
N LEU A 201 7.87 -4.90 11.67
CA LEU A 201 7.73 -3.61 11.02
C LEU A 201 7.13 -3.89 9.64
N ASP A 202 5.80 -3.93 9.58
CA ASP A 202 5.04 -4.13 8.34
C ASP A 202 4.43 -2.81 7.88
N ARG A 203 4.56 -2.51 6.58
CA ARG A 203 3.92 -1.36 5.92
C ARG A 203 4.15 -0.04 6.67
N ARG A 204 5.40 0.24 6.99
CA ARG A 204 5.82 1.50 7.63
C ARG A 204 6.54 2.40 6.63
N ASN A 205 6.39 3.71 6.79
CA ASN A 205 7.16 4.72 6.08
C ASN A 205 7.88 5.58 7.13
N LEU A 206 9.13 5.26 7.41
CA LEU A 206 9.89 5.81 8.53
C LEU A 206 10.94 6.80 8.00
N GLU A 207 11.00 7.97 8.63
CA GLU A 207 12.06 8.96 8.44
C GLU A 207 12.70 9.29 9.78
N THR A 208 14.03 9.18 9.87
CA THR A 208 14.79 9.55 11.07
C THR A 208 16.03 10.36 10.72
N ALA A 209 16.39 11.28 11.61
CA ALA A 209 17.63 12.04 11.48
C ALA A 209 18.88 11.22 11.85
N GLY A 210 18.72 10.23 12.74
CA GLY A 210 19.80 9.35 13.21
C GLY A 210 19.67 7.94 12.66
N ASP A 211 19.91 6.94 13.51
CA ASP A 211 19.65 5.54 13.16
C ASP A 211 18.15 5.26 13.17
N ALA A 212 17.66 4.39 12.26
CA ALA A 212 16.22 4.11 12.18
C ALA A 212 15.80 2.92 13.03
N VAL A 213 16.49 1.79 12.86
CA VAL A 213 16.11 0.55 13.52
C VAL A 213 17.33 -0.14 14.12
N ARG A 214 17.21 -0.57 15.38
CA ARG A 214 18.22 -1.32 16.11
C ARG A 214 17.63 -2.64 16.60
N ALA A 215 18.21 -3.76 16.22
CA ALA A 215 17.89 -5.09 16.70
C ALA A 215 19.09 -5.64 17.47
N GLU A 216 18.88 -5.93 18.75
CA GLU A 216 19.96 -6.23 19.70
C GLU A 216 19.61 -7.45 20.58
N ASP A 217 20.63 -8.09 21.15
CA ASP A 217 20.51 -9.06 22.24
C ASP A 217 19.57 -10.26 21.96
N GLY A 218 19.66 -10.86 20.78
CA GLY A 218 18.89 -12.04 20.40
C GLY A 218 17.49 -11.73 19.84
N CYS A 219 17.20 -10.47 19.52
CA CYS A 219 15.92 -10.11 18.92
C CYS A 219 15.72 -10.78 17.56
N GLU A 220 14.48 -11.15 17.28
CA GLU A 220 14.02 -11.52 15.94
C GLU A 220 13.16 -10.40 15.34
N LEU A 221 13.68 -9.73 14.32
CA LEU A 221 13.04 -8.58 13.67
C LEU A 221 12.64 -8.91 12.23
N TYR A 222 11.39 -8.64 11.88
CA TYR A 222 10.88 -8.72 10.52
C TYR A 222 10.53 -7.33 10.01
N ILE A 223 11.16 -6.90 8.91
CA ILE A 223 10.86 -5.67 8.18
C ILE A 223 10.24 -6.09 6.84
N THR A 224 9.00 -5.70 6.59
CA THR A 224 8.26 -6.11 5.39
C THR A 224 7.46 -4.96 4.81
N ASN A 225 7.45 -4.82 3.48
CA ASN A 225 6.66 -3.81 2.77
C ASN A 225 6.91 -2.37 3.29
N SER A 226 8.11 -2.09 3.78
CA SER A 226 8.40 -0.87 4.52
C SER A 226 9.46 -0.03 3.84
N ARG A 227 9.32 1.29 3.97
CA ARG A 227 10.30 2.28 3.55
C ARG A 227 10.95 2.88 4.78
N ILE A 228 12.27 2.85 4.83
CA ILE A 228 13.08 3.34 5.95
C ILE A 228 14.12 4.29 5.40
N ILE A 229 14.07 5.55 5.83
CA ILE A 229 15.04 6.58 5.46
C ILE A 229 15.73 7.07 6.74
N ALA A 230 17.02 6.79 6.85
CA ALA A 230 17.84 7.18 7.99
C ALA A 230 18.95 8.15 7.59
N GLY A 231 19.11 9.24 8.34
CA GLY A 231 20.29 10.10 8.22
C GLY A 231 21.58 9.42 8.71
N GLY A 232 21.46 8.45 9.63
CA GLY A 232 22.56 7.62 10.14
C GLY A 232 22.58 6.23 9.52
N LEU A 233 22.48 5.19 10.35
CA LEU A 233 22.39 3.80 9.90
C LEU A 233 20.91 3.41 9.68
N GLY A 234 20.61 2.77 8.55
CA GLY A 234 19.26 2.30 8.23
C GLY A 234 18.80 1.23 9.22
N VAL A 235 19.45 0.06 9.19
CA VAL A 235 19.18 -1.05 10.09
C VAL A 235 20.46 -1.53 10.75
N VAL A 236 20.48 -1.57 12.08
CA VAL A 236 21.59 -2.09 12.88
C VAL A 236 21.17 -3.40 13.52
N ALA A 237 21.93 -4.47 13.28
CA ALA A 237 21.71 -5.79 13.85
C ALA A 237 22.93 -6.23 14.67
N ARG A 238 22.75 -6.44 15.98
CA ARG A 238 23.81 -6.88 16.91
C ARG A 238 23.35 -8.11 17.67
N ALA A 239 24.03 -9.24 17.48
CA ALA A 239 23.63 -10.52 18.07
C ALA A 239 22.13 -10.83 17.87
N ALA A 240 21.57 -10.45 16.72
CA ALA A 240 20.13 -10.51 16.43
C ALA A 240 19.86 -11.16 15.07
N ARG A 241 18.63 -11.63 14.87
CA ARG A 241 18.15 -12.16 13.58
C ARG A 241 17.22 -11.16 12.93
N VAL A 242 17.54 -10.72 11.72
CA VAL A 242 16.76 -9.70 11.00
C VAL A 242 16.36 -10.21 9.63
N HIS A 243 15.08 -10.14 9.30
CA HIS A 243 14.53 -10.46 7.99
C HIS A 243 14.02 -9.17 7.33
N ILE A 244 14.53 -8.86 6.14
CA ILE A 244 14.14 -7.69 5.35
C ILE A 244 13.57 -8.21 4.03
N THR A 245 12.29 -7.93 3.77
CA THR A 245 11.58 -8.41 2.57
C THR A 245 10.76 -7.32 1.94
N ASN A 246 10.81 -7.18 0.61
CA ASN A 246 10.02 -6.19 -0.14
C ASN A 246 10.07 -4.80 0.48
N SER A 247 11.27 -4.37 0.86
CA SER A 247 11.47 -3.16 1.64
C SER A 247 12.53 -2.28 1.00
N HIS A 248 12.44 -0.98 1.27
CA HIS A 248 13.40 0.01 0.80
C HIS A 248 14.12 0.61 2.01
N VAL A 249 15.43 0.40 2.10
CA VAL A 249 16.23 0.83 3.26
C VAL A 249 17.33 1.76 2.80
N HIS A 250 17.24 3.01 3.22
CA HIS A 250 18.28 4.01 3.03
C HIS A 250 18.93 4.35 4.37
N GLY A 251 20.26 4.43 4.37
CA GLY A 251 21.02 4.96 5.49
C GLY A 251 22.18 5.81 5.02
N GLY A 252 22.26 7.05 5.51
CA GLY A 252 23.30 8.01 5.15
C GLY A 252 24.73 7.51 5.41
N ASN A 253 24.93 6.65 6.42
CA ASN A 253 26.23 6.02 6.69
C ASN A 253 26.32 4.58 6.16
N ALA A 254 25.23 3.82 6.27
CA ALA A 254 25.08 2.46 5.76
C ALA A 254 23.59 2.09 5.79
N ALA A 255 23.11 1.39 4.75
CA ALA A 255 21.75 0.87 4.73
C ALA A 255 21.57 -0.22 5.80
N VAL A 256 22.55 -1.11 5.95
CA VAL A 256 22.54 -2.20 6.91
C VAL A 256 23.91 -2.36 7.56
N GLU A 257 23.94 -2.45 8.90
CA GLU A 257 25.10 -2.86 9.69
C GLU A 257 24.77 -4.12 10.49
N ALA A 258 25.57 -5.18 10.34
CA ALA A 258 25.45 -6.42 11.08
C ALA A 258 26.74 -6.70 11.86
N SER A 259 26.65 -6.97 13.16
CA SER A 259 27.79 -7.25 14.05
C SER A 259 27.46 -8.31 15.10
N GLU A 260 28.47 -8.73 15.87
CA GLU A 260 28.30 -9.63 17.03
C GLU A 260 27.55 -10.95 16.72
N GLY A 261 27.79 -11.53 15.55
CA GLY A 261 27.13 -12.78 15.14
C GLY A 261 25.67 -12.62 14.72
N ALA A 262 25.23 -11.40 14.39
CA ALA A 262 23.92 -11.17 13.81
C ALA A 262 23.75 -11.92 12.48
N GLU A 263 22.53 -12.39 12.23
CA GLU A 263 22.12 -13.03 10.98
C GLU A 263 21.09 -12.13 10.29
N VAL A 264 21.45 -11.56 9.14
CA VAL A 264 20.54 -10.73 8.35
C VAL A 264 20.13 -11.46 7.08
N TYR A 265 18.84 -11.54 6.81
CA TYR A 265 18.26 -12.19 5.63
C TYR A 265 17.55 -11.13 4.80
N THR A 266 17.92 -11.00 3.53
CA THR A 266 17.39 -9.96 2.64
C THR A 266 16.75 -10.60 1.42
N ARG A 267 15.58 -10.10 0.98
CA ARG A 267 14.89 -10.62 -0.20
C ARG A 267 14.06 -9.52 -0.88
N SER A 268 14.11 -9.45 -2.20
CA SER A 268 13.25 -8.55 -2.99
C SER A 268 13.28 -7.09 -2.49
N SER A 269 14.41 -6.60 -2.00
CA SER A 269 14.52 -5.33 -1.29
C SER A 269 15.57 -4.42 -1.94
N THR A 270 15.36 -3.12 -1.83
CA THR A 270 16.31 -2.10 -2.32
C THR A 270 17.04 -1.50 -1.13
N PHE A 271 18.36 -1.40 -1.25
CA PHE A 271 19.24 -0.88 -0.22
C PHE A 271 20.07 0.27 -0.78
N ASP A 272 19.81 1.48 -0.27
CA ASP A 272 20.55 2.68 -0.63
C ASP A 272 21.58 2.97 0.46
N GLY A 273 22.82 2.63 0.17
CA GLY A 273 23.96 2.81 1.05
C GLY A 273 24.70 1.51 1.32
N LEU A 274 25.80 1.64 2.07
CA LEU A 274 26.71 0.53 2.31
C LEU A 274 26.05 -0.63 3.08
N LEU A 275 26.46 -1.85 2.75
CA LEU A 275 26.27 -3.03 3.59
C LEU A 275 27.53 -3.23 4.44
N ARG A 276 27.42 -3.07 5.76
CA ARG A 276 28.53 -3.26 6.71
C ARG A 276 28.34 -4.57 7.45
N ARG A 277 29.26 -5.52 7.23
CA ARG A 277 29.31 -6.78 7.95
C ARG A 277 30.57 -6.81 8.82
N LEU A 278 30.38 -6.90 10.12
CA LEU A 278 31.42 -6.85 11.15
C LEU A 278 31.47 -8.18 11.92
N ASP A 279 32.61 -8.47 12.53
CA ASP A 279 32.83 -9.65 13.38
C ASP A 279 32.41 -10.98 12.71
N THR A 280 31.62 -11.79 13.43
CA THR A 280 31.08 -13.08 12.99
C THR A 280 29.70 -12.96 12.35
N ALA A 281 29.22 -11.75 12.04
CA ALA A 281 27.90 -11.56 11.45
C ALA A 281 27.82 -12.13 10.03
N THR A 282 26.63 -12.61 9.66
CA THR A 282 26.31 -13.14 8.33
C THR A 282 25.18 -12.34 7.71
N VAL A 283 25.28 -12.13 6.39
CA VAL A 283 24.22 -11.54 5.59
C VAL A 283 23.90 -12.53 4.47
N HIS A 284 22.65 -12.95 4.45
CA HIS A 284 22.08 -13.90 3.52
C HIS A 284 21.24 -13.13 2.51
N ASP A 285 21.75 -13.01 1.30
CA ASP A 285 20.97 -12.54 0.16
C ASP A 285 20.14 -13.72 -0.39
N LEU A 286 18.82 -13.64 -0.24
CA LEU A 286 17.88 -14.66 -0.70
C LEU A 286 17.34 -14.37 -2.11
N GLY A 287 17.88 -13.35 -2.80
CA GLY A 287 17.56 -13.01 -4.17
C GLY A 287 16.60 -11.83 -4.33
N GLY A 288 16.68 -11.21 -5.52
CA GLY A 288 15.85 -10.06 -5.92
C GLY A 288 16.20 -8.76 -5.21
N ASN A 289 17.34 -8.67 -4.54
CA ASN A 289 17.77 -7.45 -3.87
C ASN A 289 18.54 -6.55 -4.84
N ASP A 290 18.28 -5.26 -4.76
CA ASP A 290 19.02 -4.21 -5.45
C ASP A 290 19.86 -3.45 -4.41
N TRP A 291 21.17 -3.40 -4.64
CA TRP A 291 22.13 -2.73 -3.75
C TRP A 291 22.72 -1.52 -4.46
N GLU A 292 22.30 -0.33 -4.05
CA GLU A 292 22.79 0.95 -4.56
C GLU A 292 23.83 1.50 -3.56
N GLN A 293 25.04 1.79 -4.05
CA GLN A 293 26.18 2.24 -3.24
C GLN A 293 26.67 3.62 -3.66
#